data_AF-A0A7C3ILJ7-F1
#
_entry.id   AF-A0A7C3ILJ7-F1
#
_cell.length_a   1.000
_cell.length_b   1.000
_cell.length_c   1.000
_cell.angle_alpha   90.00
_cell.angle_beta   90.00
_cell.angle_gamma   90.00
#
_symmetry.space_group_name_H-M   'P 1'
#
loop_
_entity.id
_entity.type
_entity.pdbx_description
1 polymer ?
#
loop_
_entity_poly.entity_id
_entity_poly.type
_entity_poly.pdbx_seq_one_letter_code
_entity_poly.pdbx_strand_id
1 'polypeptide(L)'
;MKLKPDSYAHVDNDGRLVIPQEIAFRYGYKPGAVVPLNQAEQNITLRLPPTHLKKVYIEPTNRCNLACRMCIRRTWDEPLGRMAQNILKRILEGLPDFSPTPSIVFGGFGEPLSHPDIVEMVKEAKHLKAQVELITNATLLSEDLARSLVAARLDALWVSIEGAKTASYADVRLGGELTTVLDNIRRFRDSRQAYRTDIGVVFVAMKRNVHELPAVMQLAKDLGANRFLVTNVLPYTEELCAETLYTCEPIHETNPFLNLNNSFELCKMDFNEATSTPLQTIIRHASILNDTATNASMMQNYCPFIEGGSVAICWDGRVSPCLPLMHTHTSFLRDRKRLTKCFHVGSIADQGLKEIWNSAVNIAFRRRIQAFIFASCTSCKGCELAEKNETDCLGNGFPACGGCLWAQGYIRCP
;
A
#
# COMPACT_ATOMS: atom_id res chain seq x y z
N MET A 1 -26.89 -3.55 -1.69
CA MET A 1 -26.78 -2.15 -1.22
C MET A 1 -28.01 -1.39 -1.67
N LYS A 2 -28.88 -0.92 -0.76
CA LYS A 2 -29.86 0.11 -1.13
C LYS A 2 -29.06 1.39 -1.43
N LEU A 3 -29.09 1.86 -2.67
CA LEU A 3 -28.51 3.15 -3.05
C LEU A 3 -29.00 4.21 -2.04
N LYS A 4 -28.08 4.99 -1.46
CA LYS A 4 -28.49 6.14 -0.64
C LYS A 4 -29.30 7.08 -1.54
N PRO A 5 -30.31 7.81 -1.02
CA PRO A 5 -31.15 8.69 -1.83
C PRO A 5 -30.38 9.71 -2.69
N ASP A 6 -29.15 10.08 -2.31
CA ASP A 6 -28.28 11.02 -3.04
C ASP A 6 -27.30 10.36 -4.04
N SER A 7 -27.60 9.14 -4.51
CA SER A 7 -26.67 8.36 -5.35
C SER A 7 -26.77 8.63 -6.86
N TYR A 8 -27.58 9.60 -7.29
CA TYR A 8 -27.82 9.89 -8.70
C TYR A 8 -27.11 11.18 -9.12
N ALA A 9 -26.36 11.11 -10.21
CA ALA A 9 -25.97 12.28 -10.99
C ALA A 9 -27.11 12.62 -11.98
N HIS A 10 -27.24 13.89 -12.35
CA HIS A 10 -28.20 14.32 -13.37
C HIS A 10 -27.47 14.99 -14.54
N VAL A 11 -28.12 15.03 -15.70
CA VAL A 11 -27.62 15.78 -16.85
C VAL A 11 -28.34 17.14 -16.86
N ASP A 12 -27.58 18.23 -16.89
CA ASP A 12 -28.15 19.58 -16.95
C ASP A 12 -28.63 19.95 -18.37
N ASN A 13 -29.19 21.15 -18.52
CA ASN A 13 -29.71 21.64 -19.80
C ASN A 13 -28.62 21.84 -20.87
N ASP A 14 -27.34 21.90 -20.47
CA ASP A 14 -26.20 21.99 -21.38
C ASP A 14 -25.64 20.60 -21.75
N GLY A 15 -26.28 19.52 -21.31
CA GLY A 15 -25.84 18.15 -21.56
C GLY A 15 -24.68 17.69 -20.67
N ARG A 16 -24.36 18.41 -19.58
CA ARG A 16 -23.25 18.08 -18.69
C ARG A 16 -23.71 17.16 -17.56
N LEU A 17 -22.90 16.16 -17.23
CA LEU A 17 -23.12 15.31 -16.06
C LEU A 17 -22.76 16.07 -14.77
N VAL A 18 -23.78 16.37 -13.95
CA VAL A 18 -23.65 17.06 -12.67
C VAL A 18 -23.57 16.06 -11.54
N ILE A 19 -22.40 16.00 -10.89
CA ILE A 19 -22.13 15.13 -9.75
C ILE A 19 -22.56 15.85 -8.45
N PRO A 20 -23.28 15.17 -7.52
CA PRO A 20 -23.64 15.74 -6.23
C PRO A 20 -22.44 16.30 -5.47
N GLN A 21 -22.61 17.45 -4.81
CA GLN A 21 -21.51 18.20 -4.18
C GLN A 21 -20.74 17.37 -3.13
N GLU A 22 -21.41 16.53 -2.33
CA GLU A 22 -20.75 15.68 -1.34
C GLU A 22 -19.83 14.64 -2.00
N ILE A 23 -20.28 14.05 -3.12
CA ILE A 23 -19.48 13.09 -3.90
C ILE A 23 -18.31 13.84 -4.55
N ALA A 24 -18.58 14.97 -5.20
CA ALA A 24 -17.56 15.80 -5.83
C ALA A 24 -16.47 16.21 -4.82
N PHE A 25 -16.86 16.63 -3.61
CA PHE A 25 -15.93 16.95 -2.53
C PHE A 25 -15.09 15.74 -2.12
N ARG A 26 -15.70 14.58 -1.87
CA ARG A 26 -15.01 13.36 -1.42
C ARG A 26 -13.95 12.84 -2.41
N TYR A 27 -14.21 13.00 -3.72
CA TYR A 27 -13.32 12.53 -4.79
C TYR A 27 -12.47 13.65 -5.41
N GLY A 28 -12.53 14.87 -4.85
CA GLY A 28 -11.72 15.99 -5.30
C GLY A 28 -12.10 16.57 -6.66
N TYR A 29 -13.33 16.34 -7.13
CA TYR A 29 -13.87 16.91 -8.38
C TYR A 29 -14.19 18.39 -8.18
N LYS A 30 -13.18 19.23 -8.33
CA LYS A 30 -13.28 20.69 -8.24
C LYS A 30 -13.53 21.31 -9.64
N PRO A 31 -14.12 22.50 -9.74
CA PRO A 31 -14.23 23.22 -11.01
C PRO A 31 -12.87 23.30 -11.72
N GLY A 32 -12.85 22.95 -13.01
CA GLY A 32 -11.63 22.91 -13.83
C GLY A 32 -10.72 21.68 -13.63
N ALA A 33 -11.08 20.74 -12.75
CA ALA A 33 -10.31 19.50 -12.60
C ALA A 33 -10.39 18.63 -13.85
N VAL A 34 -9.25 18.07 -14.26
CA VAL A 34 -9.19 17.04 -15.30
C VAL A 34 -9.38 15.68 -14.63
N VAL A 35 -10.50 15.02 -14.93
CA VAL A 35 -10.89 13.73 -14.35
C VAL A 35 -10.66 12.62 -15.37
N PRO A 36 -9.81 11.61 -15.08
CA PRO A 36 -9.68 10.47 -15.96
C PRO A 36 -10.97 9.65 -15.98
N LEU A 37 -11.43 9.31 -17.18
CA LEU A 37 -12.63 8.52 -17.41
C LEU A 37 -12.24 7.23 -18.13
N ASN A 38 -12.75 6.10 -17.63
CA ASN A 38 -12.67 4.82 -18.32
C ASN A 38 -14.04 4.46 -18.89
N GLN A 39 -14.09 4.07 -20.16
CA GLN A 39 -15.32 3.69 -20.85
C GLN A 39 -15.30 2.18 -21.11
N ALA A 40 -16.34 1.50 -20.64
CA ALA A 40 -16.65 0.12 -20.99
C ALA A 40 -17.91 0.07 -21.86
N GLU A 41 -18.25 -1.11 -22.40
CA GLU A 41 -19.42 -1.28 -23.29
C GLU A 41 -20.73 -0.78 -22.67
N GLN A 42 -20.91 -0.94 -21.36
CA GLN A 42 -22.17 -0.64 -20.66
C GLN A 42 -22.02 0.36 -19.51
N ASN A 43 -20.83 0.91 -19.27
CA ASN A 43 -20.64 1.87 -18.16
C ASN A 43 -19.46 2.81 -18.39
N ILE A 44 -19.46 3.91 -17.62
CA ILE A 44 -18.31 4.80 -17.44
C ILE A 44 -17.87 4.75 -15.99
N THR A 45 -16.55 4.79 -15.76
CA THR A 45 -15.96 4.89 -14.42
C THR A 45 -15.10 6.14 -14.33
N LEU A 46 -15.35 6.98 -13.33
CA LEU A 46 -14.53 8.16 -13.02
C LEU A 46 -13.42 7.78 -12.03
N ARG A 47 -12.20 8.25 -12.28
CA ARG A 47 -11.04 8.07 -11.40
C ARG A 47 -10.68 9.38 -10.70
N LEU A 48 -9.84 9.31 -9.66
CA LEU A 48 -9.38 10.51 -8.97
C LEU A 48 -8.62 11.44 -9.92
N PRO A 49 -8.82 12.78 -9.85
CA PRO A 49 -8.01 13.72 -10.59
C PRO A 49 -6.54 13.55 -10.22
N PRO A 50 -5.59 13.71 -11.17
CA PRO A 50 -4.18 13.68 -10.84
C PRO A 50 -3.79 14.73 -9.78
N THR A 51 -4.55 15.81 -9.62
CA THR A 51 -4.28 16.85 -8.61
C THR A 51 -4.85 16.53 -7.23
N HIS A 52 -5.62 15.45 -7.08
CA HIS A 52 -6.24 15.08 -5.82
C HIS A 52 -5.32 14.17 -4.98
N LEU A 53 -4.74 14.73 -3.92
CA LEU A 53 -4.00 13.98 -2.90
C LEU A 53 -4.98 13.50 -1.83
N LYS A 54 -4.96 12.20 -1.53
CA LYS A 54 -5.86 11.55 -0.57
C LYS A 54 -5.11 10.81 0.54
N LYS A 55 -3.87 10.37 0.29
CA LYS A 55 -3.07 9.63 1.27
C LYS A 55 -1.59 9.99 1.20
N VAL A 56 -0.94 10.14 2.35
CA VAL A 56 0.50 10.40 2.47
C VAL A 56 1.13 9.31 3.32
N TYR A 57 2.06 8.57 2.73
CA TYR A 57 2.92 7.63 3.44
C TYR A 57 4.16 8.39 3.92
N ILE A 58 4.44 8.34 5.21
CA ILE A 58 5.58 9.00 5.83
C ILE A 58 6.46 7.90 6.41
N GLU A 59 7.74 7.87 6.03
CA GLU A 59 8.73 6.98 6.62
C GLU A 59 9.40 7.66 7.82
N PRO A 60 9.05 7.32 9.07
CA PRO A 60 9.66 7.97 10.23
C PRO A 60 11.14 7.64 10.35
N THR A 61 11.54 6.46 9.87
CA THR A 61 12.89 5.92 9.97
C THR A 61 13.03 4.76 8.99
N ASN A 62 14.22 4.58 8.41
CA ASN A 62 14.57 3.37 7.65
C ASN A 62 15.35 2.34 8.50
N ARG A 63 15.54 2.62 9.79
CA ARG A 63 16.06 1.66 10.78
C ARG A 63 14.97 0.67 11.16
N CYS A 64 15.35 -0.59 11.33
CA CYS A 64 14.46 -1.63 11.82
C CYS A 64 15.25 -2.65 12.64
N ASN A 65 14.63 -3.15 13.70
CA ASN A 65 15.19 -4.11 14.65
C ASN A 65 15.14 -5.56 14.15
N LEU A 66 14.55 -5.81 12.97
CA LEU A 66 14.50 -7.11 12.31
C LEU A 66 15.32 -7.12 11.01
N ALA A 67 15.64 -8.33 10.53
CA ALA A 67 16.39 -8.58 9.30
C ALA A 67 15.65 -9.54 8.35
N CYS A 68 14.33 -9.35 8.22
CA CYS A 68 13.41 -10.27 7.53
C CYS A 68 13.93 -10.71 6.16
N ARG A 69 13.67 -11.98 5.82
CA ARG A 69 14.15 -12.60 4.58
C ARG A 69 13.64 -11.91 3.33
N MET A 70 12.38 -11.48 3.35
CA MET A 70 11.69 -10.81 2.23
C MET A 70 11.94 -9.31 2.10
N CYS A 71 12.78 -8.71 2.96
CA CYS A 71 12.87 -7.25 3.06
C CYS A 71 13.81 -6.64 2.00
N ILE A 72 13.38 -5.52 1.40
CA ILE A 72 14.18 -4.68 0.48
C ILE A 72 15.54 -4.27 1.07
N ARG A 73 15.62 -4.14 2.40
CA ARG A 73 16.84 -3.71 3.13
C ARG A 73 18.03 -4.64 2.92
N ARG A 74 17.80 -5.83 2.35
CA ARG A 74 18.84 -6.78 1.95
C ARG A 74 19.55 -6.41 0.66
N THR A 75 18.97 -5.55 -0.17
CA THR A 75 19.48 -5.23 -1.52
C THR A 75 19.51 -3.74 -1.84
N TRP A 76 19.34 -2.89 -0.82
CA TRP A 76 19.60 -1.46 -0.93
C TRP A 76 20.94 -1.10 -0.27
N ASP A 77 21.48 0.06 -0.59
CA ASP A 77 22.67 0.61 0.07
C ASP A 77 22.41 2.09 0.35
N GLU A 78 21.76 2.35 1.49
CA GLU A 78 21.30 3.68 1.88
C GLU A 78 21.69 4.01 3.32
N PRO A 79 22.00 5.29 3.62
CA PRO A 79 22.30 5.71 4.98
C PRO A 79 21.10 5.51 5.91
N LEU A 80 21.36 5.03 7.12
CA LEU A 80 20.32 4.81 8.12
C LEU A 80 20.00 6.09 8.90
N GLY A 81 18.76 6.55 8.80
CA GLY A 81 18.31 7.80 9.38
C GLY A 81 16.93 7.73 10.03
N ARG A 82 16.56 8.88 10.60
CA ARG A 82 15.29 9.16 11.27
C ARG A 82 14.81 10.52 10.81
N MET A 83 13.49 10.67 10.67
CA MET A 83 12.90 11.92 10.25
C MET A 83 13.12 13.01 11.28
N ALA A 84 13.70 14.12 10.84
CA ALA A 84 13.87 15.28 11.68
C ALA A 84 12.52 15.98 11.93
N GLN A 85 12.34 16.50 13.14
CA GLN A 85 11.09 17.15 13.57
C GLN A 85 10.68 18.31 12.65
N ASN A 86 11.64 19.08 12.15
CA ASN A 86 11.36 20.18 11.21
C ASN A 86 10.79 19.69 9.86
N ILE A 87 11.20 18.51 9.38
CA ILE A 87 10.66 17.90 8.16
C ILE A 87 9.22 17.47 8.42
N LEU A 88 8.96 16.74 9.51
CA LEU A 88 7.60 16.33 9.87
C LEU A 88 6.66 17.54 9.97
N LYS A 89 7.08 18.57 10.70
CA LYS A 89 6.32 19.81 10.86
C LYS A 89 5.94 20.41 9.51
N ARG A 90 6.88 20.53 8.58
CA ARG A 90 6.62 21.05 7.22
C ARG A 90 5.66 20.16 6.42
N ILE A 91 5.72 18.83 6.60
CA ILE A 91 4.73 17.92 5.99
C ILE A 91 3.34 18.25 6.54
N LEU A 92 3.18 18.25 7.87
CA LEU A 92 1.89 18.43 8.53
C LEU A 92 1.28 19.82 8.27
N GLU A 93 2.09 20.87 8.25
CA GLU A 93 1.65 22.24 7.92
C GLU A 93 1.15 22.38 6.47
N GLY A 94 1.63 21.55 5.55
CA GLY A 94 1.21 21.56 4.15
C GLY A 94 -0.05 20.73 3.83
N LEU A 95 -0.50 19.86 4.74
CA LEU A 95 -1.66 19.00 4.51
C LEU A 95 -3.02 19.74 4.47
N PRO A 96 -3.25 20.80 5.27
CA PRO A 96 -4.47 21.61 5.18
C PRO A 96 -4.70 22.28 3.81
N ASP A 97 -3.67 22.41 2.97
CA ASP A 97 -3.82 23.00 1.63
C ASP A 97 -4.57 22.10 0.64
N PHE A 98 -4.85 20.86 1.05
CA PHE A 98 -5.61 19.86 0.32
C PHE A 98 -7.00 19.70 0.95
N SER A 99 -7.99 19.44 0.10
CA SER A 99 -9.39 19.30 0.52
C SER A 99 -10.03 18.13 -0.23
N PRO A 100 -10.51 17.10 0.48
CA PRO A 100 -10.35 16.87 1.93
C PRO A 100 -8.88 16.73 2.37
N THR A 101 -8.62 16.90 3.67
CA THR A 101 -7.29 16.68 4.24
C THR A 101 -6.86 15.23 4.04
N PRO A 102 -5.66 14.96 3.48
CA PRO A 102 -5.19 13.61 3.23
C PRO A 102 -5.05 12.79 4.51
N SER A 103 -5.31 11.48 4.40
CA SER A 103 -4.93 10.51 5.43
C SER A 103 -3.42 10.34 5.49
N ILE A 104 -2.91 9.95 6.66
CA ILE A 104 -1.48 9.77 6.93
C ILE A 104 -1.25 8.32 7.31
N VAL A 105 -0.21 7.71 6.74
CA VAL A 105 0.25 6.38 7.10
C VAL A 105 1.72 6.48 7.51
N PHE A 106 2.01 6.22 8.78
CA PHE A 106 3.38 6.06 9.25
C PHE A 106 3.83 4.62 8.96
N GLY A 107 4.83 4.48 8.08
CA GLY A 107 5.27 3.18 7.56
C GLY A 107 6.60 3.30 6.82
N GLY A 108 6.72 2.65 5.67
CA GLY A 108 7.96 2.63 4.89
C GLY A 108 8.72 1.33 5.06
N PHE A 109 10.04 1.37 4.93
CA PHE A 109 10.88 0.17 4.93
C PHE A 109 11.67 -0.06 6.23
N GLY A 110 11.55 0.85 7.20
CA GLY A 110 12.01 0.66 8.59
C GLY A 110 10.94 0.14 9.54
N GLU A 111 11.20 0.24 10.85
CA GLU A 111 10.24 -0.01 11.93
C GLU A 111 9.87 1.33 12.60
N PRO A 112 8.67 1.87 12.33
CA PRO A 112 8.21 3.12 12.92
C PRO A 112 8.31 3.18 14.45
N LEU A 113 8.04 2.07 15.16
CA LEU A 113 8.12 2.03 16.63
C LEU A 113 9.56 2.17 17.17
N SER A 114 10.58 2.08 16.31
CA SER A 114 11.97 2.37 16.68
C SER A 114 12.32 3.86 16.64
N HIS A 115 11.40 4.71 16.18
CA HIS A 115 11.54 6.16 16.23
C HIS A 115 11.12 6.69 17.62
N PRO A 116 11.98 7.42 18.35
CA PRO A 116 11.69 7.84 19.72
C PRO A 116 10.43 8.70 19.83
N ASP A 117 10.15 9.51 18.80
CA ASP A 117 9.03 10.45 18.82
C ASP A 117 7.76 9.92 18.15
N ILE A 118 7.67 8.63 17.80
CA ILE A 118 6.55 8.10 16.98
C ILE A 118 5.16 8.43 17.54
N VAL A 119 5.00 8.41 18.87
CA VAL A 119 3.75 8.76 19.55
C VAL A 119 3.41 10.23 19.31
N GLU A 120 4.40 11.12 19.41
CA GLU A 120 4.15 12.54 19.19
C GLU A 120 3.88 12.84 17.72
N MET A 121 4.54 12.13 16.79
CA MET A 121 4.20 12.23 15.37
C MET A 121 2.73 11.89 15.08
N VAL A 122 2.21 10.82 15.71
CA VAL A 122 0.79 10.44 15.62
C VAL A 122 -0.11 11.53 16.21
N LYS A 123 0.23 12.05 17.40
CA LYS A 123 -0.56 13.08 18.07
C LYS A 123 -0.60 14.39 17.29
N GLU A 124 0.53 14.85 16.76
CA GLU A 124 0.60 16.02 15.88
C GLU A 124 -0.23 15.84 14.61
N ALA A 125 -0.12 14.67 13.95
CA ALA A 125 -0.91 14.33 12.78
C ALA A 125 -2.43 14.34 13.07
N LYS A 126 -2.84 13.86 14.26
CA LYS A 126 -4.26 13.84 14.66
C LYS A 126 -4.85 15.22 14.93
N HIS A 127 -4.05 16.25 15.23
CA HIS A 127 -4.56 17.63 15.32
C HIS A 127 -5.17 18.14 14.01
N LEU A 128 -4.75 17.59 12.87
CA LEU A 128 -5.30 17.91 11.54
C LEU A 128 -6.68 17.26 11.30
N LYS A 129 -7.19 16.46 12.24
CA LYS A 129 -8.43 15.65 12.09
C LYS A 129 -8.35 14.67 10.91
N ALA A 130 -7.15 14.37 10.42
CA ALA A 130 -6.91 13.35 9.42
C ALA A 130 -7.05 11.93 10.01
N GLN A 131 -7.28 10.95 9.14
CA GLN A 131 -7.07 9.55 9.49
C GLN A 131 -5.58 9.27 9.60
N VAL A 132 -5.15 8.60 10.66
CA VAL A 132 -3.75 8.24 10.91
C VAL A 132 -3.64 6.74 11.13
N GLU A 133 -2.84 6.09 10.30
CA GLU A 133 -2.52 4.67 10.38
C GLU A 133 -1.02 4.46 10.65
N LEU A 134 -0.68 3.33 11.27
CA LEU A 134 0.70 2.95 11.58
C LEU A 134 0.94 1.49 11.19
N ILE A 135 2.02 1.22 10.45
CA ILE A 135 2.44 -0.14 10.08
C ILE A 135 3.65 -0.54 10.93
N THR A 136 3.59 -1.69 11.58
CA THR A 136 4.66 -2.15 12.49
C THR A 136 4.84 -3.68 12.45
N ASN A 137 6.05 -4.13 12.78
CA ASN A 137 6.32 -5.53 13.12
C ASN A 137 5.83 -5.93 14.54
N ALA A 138 5.35 -4.96 15.33
CA ALA A 138 4.79 -5.10 16.68
C ALA A 138 5.73 -5.68 17.75
N THR A 139 7.01 -5.92 17.45
CA THR A 139 7.99 -6.44 18.44
C THR A 139 8.33 -5.42 19.51
N LEU A 140 8.28 -4.12 19.19
CA LEU A 140 8.56 -3.01 20.11
C LEU A 140 7.31 -2.42 20.77
N LEU A 141 6.13 -2.99 20.52
CA LEU A 141 4.84 -2.48 21.01
C LEU A 141 4.61 -2.87 22.48
N SER A 142 5.35 -2.21 23.38
CA SER A 142 5.14 -2.37 24.83
C SER A 142 3.75 -1.90 25.25
N GLU A 143 3.32 -2.26 26.46
CA GLU A 143 2.02 -1.84 27.01
C GLU A 143 1.91 -0.30 27.08
N ASP A 144 2.96 0.38 27.54
CA ASP A 144 2.99 1.84 27.62
C ASP A 144 2.91 2.49 26.24
N LEU A 145 3.60 1.92 25.24
CA LEU A 145 3.56 2.40 23.87
C LEU A 145 2.17 2.18 23.24
N ALA A 146 1.57 1.01 23.49
CA ALA A 146 0.20 0.72 23.07
C ALA A 146 -0.80 1.71 23.64
N ARG A 147 -0.78 1.94 24.96
CA ARG A 147 -1.64 2.93 25.64
C ARG A 147 -1.41 4.34 25.09
N SER A 148 -0.15 4.71 24.85
CA SER A 148 0.22 6.03 24.31
C SER A 148 -0.29 6.24 22.88
N LEU A 149 -0.21 5.22 22.01
CA LEU A 149 -0.74 5.28 20.64
C LEU A 149 -2.27 5.39 20.62
N VAL A 150 -2.96 4.66 21.50
CA VAL A 150 -4.43 4.77 21.65
C VAL A 150 -4.81 6.15 22.18
N ALA A 151 -4.09 6.66 23.19
CA ALA A 151 -4.30 8.02 23.72
C ALA A 151 -4.03 9.11 22.67
N ALA A 152 -3.06 8.89 21.79
CA ALA A 152 -2.79 9.72 20.63
C ALA A 152 -3.86 9.62 19.52
N ARG A 153 -4.89 8.77 19.69
CA ARG A 153 -6.01 8.56 18.77
C ARG A 153 -5.61 7.99 17.41
N LEU A 154 -4.66 7.05 17.40
CA LEU A 154 -4.34 6.25 16.21
C LEU A 154 -5.61 5.55 15.69
N ASP A 155 -5.92 5.68 14.40
CA ASP A 155 -7.14 5.12 13.82
C ASP A 155 -6.98 3.66 13.42
N ALA A 156 -5.81 3.27 12.90
CA ALA A 156 -5.51 1.88 12.58
C ALA A 156 -4.05 1.50 12.86
N LEU A 157 -3.86 0.30 13.43
CA LEU A 157 -2.56 -0.35 13.58
C LEU A 157 -2.50 -1.57 12.65
N TRP A 158 -1.61 -1.52 11.67
CA TRP A 158 -1.31 -2.64 10.79
C TRP A 158 -0.13 -3.43 11.35
N VAL A 159 -0.37 -4.70 11.68
CA VAL A 159 0.66 -5.59 12.20
C VAL A 159 1.05 -6.64 11.17
N SER A 160 2.33 -6.91 11.14
CA SER A 160 2.96 -7.78 10.16
C SER A 160 3.14 -9.21 10.71
N ILE A 161 2.46 -10.20 10.10
CA ILE A 161 2.48 -11.60 10.56
C ILE A 161 2.55 -12.54 9.36
N GLU A 162 3.59 -13.37 9.29
CA GLU A 162 3.86 -14.27 8.14
C GLU A 162 3.70 -15.76 8.45
N GLY A 163 3.35 -16.11 9.70
CA GLY A 163 3.15 -17.49 10.12
C GLY A 163 2.34 -17.58 11.41
N ALA A 164 1.58 -18.66 11.57
CA ALA A 164 0.80 -18.96 12.78
C ALA A 164 1.59 -19.84 13.77
N LYS A 165 2.75 -20.37 13.35
CA LYS A 165 3.65 -21.16 14.19
C LYS A 165 4.96 -20.41 14.45
N THR A 166 5.54 -20.60 15.62
CA THR A 166 6.81 -19.94 16.01
C THR A 166 7.93 -20.20 15.00
N ALA A 167 8.08 -21.44 14.51
CA ALA A 167 9.12 -21.81 13.57
C ALA A 167 8.96 -21.12 12.20
N SER A 168 7.75 -21.13 11.62
CA SER A 168 7.50 -20.51 10.30
C SER A 168 7.54 -18.99 10.36
N TYR A 169 7.06 -18.40 11.45
CA TYR A 169 7.21 -16.96 11.68
C TYR A 169 8.69 -16.56 11.76
N ALA A 170 9.49 -17.27 12.56
CA ALA A 170 10.90 -16.97 12.75
C ALA A 170 11.75 -17.20 11.48
N ASP A 171 11.37 -18.13 10.60
CA ASP A 171 12.05 -18.34 9.31
C ASP A 171 11.95 -17.13 8.36
N VAL A 172 10.83 -16.40 8.44
CA VAL A 172 10.59 -15.22 7.59
C VAL A 172 11.02 -13.94 8.29
N ARG A 173 10.56 -13.73 9.53
CA ARG A 173 10.79 -12.54 10.35
C ARG A 173 12.03 -12.72 11.23
N LEU A 174 13.19 -12.82 10.60
CA LEU A 174 14.47 -13.04 11.28
C LEU A 174 14.72 -12.00 12.39
N GLY A 175 14.89 -12.49 13.62
CA GLY A 175 15.04 -11.69 14.85
C GLY A 175 13.72 -11.42 15.59
N GLY A 176 12.58 -11.86 15.05
CA GLY A 176 11.27 -11.74 15.67
C GLY A 176 10.85 -13.01 16.40
N GLU A 177 10.02 -12.85 17.42
CA GLU A 177 9.46 -13.95 18.19
C GLU A 177 7.93 -13.83 18.20
N LEU A 178 7.24 -14.87 17.72
CA LEU A 178 5.80 -14.83 17.49
C LEU A 178 5.03 -14.63 18.79
N THR A 179 5.37 -15.32 19.88
CA THR A 179 4.62 -15.22 21.14
C THR A 179 4.62 -13.80 21.70
N THR A 180 5.76 -13.13 21.63
CA THR A 180 5.97 -11.73 22.00
C THR A 180 5.09 -10.80 21.17
N VAL A 181 5.07 -11.00 19.85
CA VAL A 181 4.22 -10.22 18.93
C VAL A 181 2.74 -10.42 19.26
N LEU A 182 2.31 -11.67 19.48
CA LEU A 182 0.92 -11.97 19.82
C LEU A 182 0.52 -11.35 21.18
N ASP A 183 1.39 -11.40 22.18
CA ASP A 183 1.15 -10.77 23.49
C ASP A 183 1.07 -9.25 23.40
N ASN A 184 1.95 -8.62 22.61
CA ASN A 184 1.89 -7.19 22.35
C ASN A 184 0.59 -6.78 21.66
N ILE A 185 0.13 -7.56 20.67
CA ILE A 185 -1.15 -7.30 19.99
C ILE A 185 -2.33 -7.49 20.95
N ARG A 186 -2.31 -8.50 21.82
CA ARG A 186 -3.36 -8.70 22.85
C ARG A 186 -3.44 -7.50 23.79
N ARG A 187 -2.30 -7.03 24.32
CA ARG A 187 -2.23 -5.84 25.17
C ARG A 187 -2.75 -4.60 24.44
N PHE A 188 -2.38 -4.43 23.16
CA PHE A 188 -2.89 -3.35 22.34
C PHE A 188 -4.41 -3.42 22.16
N ARG A 189 -4.94 -4.60 21.79
CA ARG A 189 -6.38 -4.86 21.67
C ARG A 189 -7.12 -4.52 22.96
N ASP A 190 -6.55 -4.82 24.12
CA ASP A 190 -7.18 -4.58 25.41
C ASP A 190 -7.10 -3.09 25.81
N SER A 191 -6.07 -2.37 25.35
CA SER A 191 -5.92 -0.91 25.58
C SER A 191 -6.88 -0.03 24.77
N ARG A 192 -7.48 -0.55 23.68
CA ARG A 192 -8.36 0.21 22.76
C ARG A 192 -9.72 0.63 23.34
N GLN A 193 -9.99 0.33 24.61
CA GLN A 193 -11.22 0.78 25.28
C GLN A 193 -11.32 2.31 25.35
N ALA A 194 -10.17 3.01 25.41
CA ALA A 194 -10.11 4.47 25.49
C ALA A 194 -10.37 5.16 24.14
N TYR A 195 -10.01 4.52 23.03
CA TYR A 195 -10.26 5.00 21.68
C TYR A 195 -10.30 3.81 20.73
N ARG A 196 -11.31 3.75 19.86
CA ARG A 196 -11.45 2.66 18.91
C ARG A 196 -10.38 2.76 17.81
N THR A 197 -9.32 1.98 17.98
CA THR A 197 -8.30 1.74 16.94
C THR A 197 -8.56 0.41 16.26
N ASP A 198 -8.63 0.42 14.93
CA ASP A 198 -8.73 -0.80 14.12
C ASP A 198 -7.39 -1.55 14.10
N ILE A 199 -7.45 -2.88 13.98
CA ILE A 199 -6.28 -3.73 13.84
C ILE A 199 -6.33 -4.37 12.46
N GLY A 200 -5.29 -4.13 11.67
CA GLY A 200 -5.09 -4.75 10.38
C GLY A 200 -3.94 -5.74 10.40
N VAL A 201 -4.01 -6.81 9.61
CA VAL A 201 -2.88 -7.75 9.42
C VAL A 201 -2.38 -7.69 7.99
N VAL A 202 -1.06 -7.54 7.85
CA VAL A 202 -0.35 -7.65 6.57
C VAL A 202 0.38 -8.99 6.53
N PHE A 203 0.15 -9.75 5.46
CA PHE A 203 0.78 -11.03 5.19
C PHE A 203 1.51 -10.99 3.84
N VAL A 204 2.82 -11.21 3.85
CA VAL A 204 3.61 -11.41 2.64
C VAL A 204 3.62 -12.89 2.26
N ALA A 205 2.90 -13.23 1.20
CA ALA A 205 2.72 -14.57 0.71
C ALA A 205 3.91 -15.05 -0.12
N MET A 206 4.35 -16.26 0.22
CA MET A 206 5.44 -17.02 -0.38
C MET A 206 5.05 -18.49 -0.43
N LYS A 207 5.69 -19.28 -1.31
CA LYS A 207 5.49 -20.74 -1.34
C LYS A 207 5.66 -21.37 0.04
N ARG A 208 6.68 -20.96 0.79
CA ARG A 208 6.96 -21.48 2.13
C ARG A 208 5.88 -21.23 3.18
N ASN A 209 5.03 -20.20 3.05
CA ASN A 209 4.11 -19.81 4.12
C ASN A 209 2.63 -19.74 3.71
N VAL A 210 2.30 -19.78 2.42
CA VAL A 210 0.92 -19.61 1.94
C VAL A 210 -0.06 -20.64 2.52
N HIS A 211 0.44 -21.83 2.84
CA HIS A 211 -0.34 -22.88 3.49
C HIS A 211 -0.84 -22.49 4.91
N GLU A 212 -0.16 -21.57 5.58
CA GLU A 212 -0.57 -21.05 6.90
C GLU A 212 -1.52 -19.86 6.83
N LEU A 213 -1.76 -19.28 5.65
CA LEU A 213 -2.58 -18.08 5.50
C LEU A 213 -3.97 -18.20 6.16
N PRO A 214 -4.73 -19.32 6.03
CA PRO A 214 -6.00 -19.49 6.75
C PRO A 214 -5.83 -19.45 8.28
N ALA A 215 -4.78 -20.06 8.82
CA ALA A 215 -4.50 -20.08 10.25
C ALA A 215 -4.08 -18.69 10.76
N VAL A 216 -3.26 -17.96 10.00
CA VAL A 216 -2.90 -16.57 10.30
C VAL A 216 -4.13 -15.67 10.32
N MET A 217 -5.04 -15.85 9.35
CA MET A 217 -6.28 -15.07 9.32
C MET A 217 -7.18 -15.37 10.52
N GLN A 218 -7.29 -16.63 10.94
CA GLN A 218 -8.06 -16.98 12.14
C GLN A 218 -7.42 -16.38 13.40
N LEU A 219 -6.11 -16.55 13.56
CA LEU A 219 -5.34 -15.97 14.66
C LEU A 219 -5.52 -14.45 14.74
N ALA A 220 -5.45 -13.77 13.61
CA ALA A 220 -5.66 -12.34 13.50
C ALA A 220 -7.08 -11.91 13.93
N LYS A 221 -8.12 -12.67 13.54
CA LYS A 221 -9.50 -12.42 14.02
C LYS A 221 -9.61 -12.58 15.53
N ASP A 222 -8.97 -13.59 16.12
CA ASP A 222 -8.97 -13.82 17.57
C ASP A 222 -8.25 -12.69 18.33
N LEU A 223 -7.27 -12.05 17.69
CA LEU A 223 -6.60 -10.83 18.18
C LEU A 223 -7.44 -9.56 17.97
N GLY A 224 -8.62 -9.66 17.37
CA GLY A 224 -9.53 -8.55 17.13
C GLY A 224 -9.25 -7.75 15.85
N ALA A 225 -8.49 -8.33 14.91
CA ALA A 225 -8.26 -7.73 13.59
C ALA A 225 -9.53 -7.75 12.73
N ASN A 226 -9.77 -6.63 12.05
CA ASN A 226 -10.89 -6.43 11.14
C ASN A 226 -10.47 -6.00 9.73
N ARG A 227 -9.15 -5.87 9.49
CA ARG A 227 -8.57 -5.57 8.19
C ARG A 227 -7.47 -6.59 7.86
N PHE A 228 -7.38 -6.96 6.59
CA PHE A 228 -6.44 -7.97 6.12
C PHE A 228 -5.89 -7.57 4.76
N LEU A 229 -4.59 -7.65 4.62
CA LEU A 229 -3.88 -7.40 3.37
C LEU A 229 -2.95 -8.56 3.09
N VAL A 230 -3.21 -9.26 1.99
CA VAL A 230 -2.35 -10.31 1.47
C VAL A 230 -1.66 -9.78 0.23
N THR A 231 -0.33 -9.72 0.28
CA THR A 231 0.52 -9.33 -0.85
C THR A 231 1.49 -10.44 -1.18
N ASN A 232 1.88 -10.60 -2.43
CA ASN A 232 2.99 -11.49 -2.75
C ASN A 232 4.34 -10.87 -2.38
N VAL A 233 5.34 -11.74 -2.22
CA VAL A 233 6.75 -11.33 -2.14
C VAL A 233 7.21 -10.67 -3.46
N LEU A 234 7.94 -9.55 -3.33
CA LEU A 234 8.84 -9.07 -4.40
C LEU A 234 10.18 -9.79 -4.21
N PRO A 235 10.67 -10.58 -5.17
CA PRO A 235 11.96 -11.24 -5.02
C PRO A 235 13.08 -10.20 -5.07
N TYR A 236 13.65 -9.88 -3.90
CA TYR A 236 14.84 -9.03 -3.80
C TYR A 236 16.15 -9.83 -3.96
N THR A 237 16.11 -11.12 -3.65
CA THR A 237 17.24 -12.06 -3.79
C THR A 237 16.87 -13.20 -4.73
N GLU A 238 17.86 -13.90 -5.25
CA GLU A 238 17.66 -15.08 -6.12
C GLU A 238 16.90 -16.21 -5.40
N GLU A 239 17.16 -16.41 -4.09
CA GLU A 239 16.40 -17.36 -3.25
C GLU A 239 14.90 -17.06 -3.30
N LEU A 240 14.51 -15.78 -3.25
CA LEU A 240 13.11 -15.39 -3.23
C LEU A 240 12.41 -15.57 -4.59
N CYS A 241 13.14 -15.70 -5.70
CA CYS A 241 12.53 -16.03 -6.99
C CYS A 241 11.82 -17.39 -6.92
N ALA A 242 12.36 -18.34 -6.17
CA ALA A 242 11.75 -19.65 -5.99
C ALA A 242 10.48 -19.60 -5.11
N GLU A 243 10.28 -18.51 -4.36
CA GLU A 243 9.20 -18.33 -3.38
C GLU A 243 7.96 -17.61 -3.94
N THR A 244 8.02 -17.09 -5.17
CA THR A 244 6.90 -16.37 -5.78
C THR A 244 5.69 -17.28 -6.01
N LEU A 245 4.49 -16.72 -5.88
CA LEU A 245 3.21 -17.42 -6.14
C LEU A 245 2.56 -16.93 -7.43
N TYR A 246 3.36 -16.40 -8.34
CA TYR A 246 2.93 -15.84 -9.62
C TYR A 246 4.00 -16.03 -10.68
N THR A 247 3.58 -16.38 -11.89
CA THR A 247 4.44 -16.57 -13.08
C THR A 247 4.45 -15.37 -14.02
N CYS A 248 3.48 -14.46 -13.83
CA CYS A 248 3.18 -13.35 -14.75
C CYS A 248 2.84 -13.79 -16.18
N GLU A 249 2.46 -15.05 -16.38
CA GLU A 249 2.12 -15.58 -17.69
C GLU A 249 0.60 -15.56 -17.93
N PRO A 250 0.12 -15.17 -19.14
CA PRO A 250 -1.31 -15.08 -19.43
C PRO A 250 -2.06 -16.42 -19.36
N ILE A 251 -1.33 -17.54 -19.46
CA ILE A 251 -1.90 -18.89 -19.55
C ILE A 251 -2.22 -19.50 -18.18
N HIS A 252 -1.71 -18.93 -17.09
CA HIS A 252 -1.96 -19.46 -15.76
C HIS A 252 -3.28 -18.91 -15.20
N GLU A 253 -4.13 -19.82 -14.73
CA GLU A 253 -5.32 -19.44 -13.98
C GLU A 253 -4.90 -18.72 -12.69
N THR A 254 -5.26 -17.46 -12.57
CA THR A 254 -5.03 -16.67 -11.35
C THR A 254 -6.32 -16.44 -10.60
N ASN A 255 -6.24 -16.28 -9.28
CA ASN A 255 -7.41 -15.88 -8.51
C ASN A 255 -7.99 -14.52 -8.98
N PRO A 256 -9.32 -14.34 -8.88
CA PRO A 256 -9.89 -13.02 -9.05
C PRO A 256 -9.33 -12.10 -7.96
N PHE A 257 -9.02 -10.86 -8.34
CA PHE A 257 -8.72 -9.86 -7.33
C PHE A 257 -9.93 -9.70 -6.41
N LEU A 258 -9.73 -9.91 -5.10
CA LEU A 258 -10.77 -9.77 -4.09
C LEU A 258 -10.45 -8.57 -3.20
N ASN A 259 -11.33 -7.57 -3.27
CA ASN A 259 -11.41 -6.49 -2.30
C ASN A 259 -12.82 -6.48 -1.72
N LEU A 260 -12.95 -6.88 -0.46
CA LEU A 260 -14.23 -6.89 0.23
C LEU A 260 -14.32 -5.69 1.16
N ASN A 261 -15.04 -4.64 0.74
CA ASN A 261 -15.38 -3.47 1.55
C ASN A 261 -14.19 -2.87 2.35
N ASN A 262 -12.97 -2.90 1.79
CA ASN A 262 -11.72 -2.47 2.42
C ASN A 262 -11.30 -3.23 3.70
N SER A 263 -11.97 -4.33 4.05
CA SER A 263 -11.62 -5.20 5.19
C SER A 263 -10.75 -6.37 4.78
N PHE A 264 -10.78 -6.79 3.51
CA PHE A 264 -9.96 -7.89 3.01
C PHE A 264 -9.48 -7.59 1.60
N GLU A 265 -8.15 -7.54 1.43
CA GLU A 265 -7.48 -7.36 0.15
C GLU A 265 -6.57 -8.56 -0.15
N LEU A 266 -6.79 -9.20 -1.30
CA LEU A 266 -6.01 -10.34 -1.77
C LEU A 266 -5.34 -10.04 -3.11
N CYS A 267 -4.02 -10.22 -3.18
CA CYS A 267 -3.28 -10.13 -4.43
C CYS A 267 -3.55 -11.30 -5.39
N LYS A 268 -3.30 -11.06 -6.68
CA LYS A 268 -3.35 -12.12 -7.70
C LYS A 268 -2.28 -13.16 -7.40
N MET A 269 -2.66 -14.42 -7.36
CA MET A 269 -1.77 -15.57 -7.26
C MET A 269 -2.22 -16.64 -8.24
N ASP A 270 -1.26 -17.39 -8.75
CA ASP A 270 -1.53 -18.55 -9.61
C ASP A 270 -2.25 -19.62 -8.78
N PHE A 271 -3.30 -20.22 -9.34
CA PHE A 271 -3.98 -21.38 -8.76
C PHE A 271 -3.18 -22.64 -9.07
N ASN A 272 -2.54 -23.21 -8.05
CA ASN A 272 -1.73 -24.42 -8.16
C ASN A 272 -1.80 -25.24 -6.86
N GLU A 273 -1.01 -26.32 -6.77
CA GLU A 273 -0.99 -27.20 -5.60
C GLU A 273 -0.72 -26.45 -4.27
N ALA A 274 0.15 -25.43 -4.27
CA ALA A 274 0.49 -24.68 -3.07
C ALA A 274 -0.60 -23.69 -2.64
N THR A 275 -1.35 -23.11 -3.58
CA THR A 275 -2.27 -21.99 -3.32
C THR A 275 -3.75 -22.39 -3.31
N SER A 276 -4.13 -23.46 -4.01
CA SER A 276 -5.54 -23.79 -4.24
C SER A 276 -6.32 -23.99 -2.94
N THR A 277 -5.83 -24.83 -2.04
CA THR A 277 -6.51 -25.13 -0.77
C THR A 277 -6.58 -23.89 0.15
N PRO A 278 -5.47 -23.18 0.42
CA PRO A 278 -5.51 -21.94 1.22
C PRO A 278 -6.48 -20.90 0.67
N LEU A 279 -6.43 -20.63 -0.65
CA LEU A 279 -7.27 -19.63 -1.29
C LEU A 279 -8.75 -20.04 -1.25
N GLN A 280 -9.09 -21.29 -1.54
CA GLN A 280 -10.47 -21.77 -1.46
C GLN A 280 -11.05 -21.63 -0.05
N THR A 281 -10.28 -21.97 0.99
CA THR A 281 -10.71 -21.79 2.39
C THR A 281 -11.03 -20.33 2.67
N ILE A 282 -10.13 -19.41 2.28
CA ILE A 282 -10.30 -17.98 2.52
C ILE A 282 -11.49 -17.42 1.76
N ILE A 283 -11.59 -17.73 0.47
CA ILE A 283 -12.70 -17.29 -0.39
C ILE A 283 -14.03 -17.76 0.19
N ARG A 284 -14.13 -19.03 0.61
CA ARG A 284 -15.35 -19.54 1.26
C ARG A 284 -15.70 -18.75 2.52
N HIS A 285 -14.74 -18.52 3.42
CA HIS A 285 -14.97 -17.72 4.62
C HIS A 285 -15.33 -16.27 4.31
N ALA A 286 -14.75 -15.69 3.27
CA ALA A 286 -14.96 -14.32 2.87
C ALA A 286 -16.35 -14.12 2.22
N SER A 287 -16.79 -15.09 1.41
CA SER A 287 -18.12 -15.13 0.80
C SER A 287 -19.23 -15.38 1.82
N ILE A 288 -18.99 -16.19 2.86
CA ILE A 288 -19.96 -16.42 3.95
C ILE A 288 -20.17 -15.15 4.80
N LEU A 289 -19.18 -14.27 4.88
CA LEU A 289 -19.23 -13.04 5.68
C LEU A 289 -19.84 -11.84 4.93
N ASN A 290 -20.13 -11.94 3.63
CA ASN A 290 -20.67 -10.82 2.84
C ASN A 290 -21.72 -11.29 1.82
N ASP A 291 -22.98 -10.89 2.04
CA ASP A 291 -24.11 -11.02 1.10
C ASP A 291 -24.01 -10.05 -0.11
N THR A 292 -22.87 -9.38 -0.25
CA THR A 292 -22.58 -8.39 -1.30
C THR A 292 -21.17 -8.61 -1.82
N ALA A 293 -21.01 -9.60 -2.69
CA ALA A 293 -19.84 -9.69 -3.54
C ALA A 293 -19.80 -8.41 -4.41
N THR A 294 -18.96 -7.45 -4.02
CA THR A 294 -18.66 -6.30 -4.87
C THR A 294 -17.76 -6.79 -5.99
N ASN A 295 -18.14 -6.42 -7.21
CA ASN A 295 -17.56 -6.87 -8.47
C ASN A 295 -16.05 -7.12 -8.37
N ALA A 296 -15.67 -8.39 -8.55
CA ALA A 296 -14.35 -8.83 -8.99
C ALA A 296 -14.09 -8.33 -10.43
N SER A 297 -14.26 -7.02 -10.63
CA SER A 297 -13.79 -6.31 -11.80
C SER A 297 -12.28 -6.45 -11.74
N MET A 298 -11.78 -7.38 -12.56
CA MET A 298 -10.38 -7.52 -12.88
C MET A 298 -9.94 -6.19 -13.48
N MET A 299 -9.56 -5.24 -12.63
CA MET A 299 -8.82 -4.07 -13.09
C MET A 299 -7.44 -4.57 -13.49
N GLN A 300 -7.36 -5.14 -14.69
CA GLN A 300 -6.14 -5.15 -15.48
C GLN A 300 -5.77 -3.69 -15.69
N ASN A 301 -4.47 -3.40 -15.65
CA ASN A 301 -3.96 -2.06 -15.90
C ASN A 301 -4.33 -1.00 -14.84
N TYR A 302 -4.05 -1.28 -13.57
CA TYR A 302 -4.45 -0.42 -12.44
C TYR A 302 -3.40 -0.40 -11.33
N CYS A 303 -2.92 0.80 -10.97
CA CYS A 303 -2.00 0.99 -9.85
C CYS A 303 -2.77 1.48 -8.61
N PRO A 304 -2.96 0.66 -7.56
CA PRO A 304 -3.75 1.05 -6.38
C PRO A 304 -3.16 2.27 -5.64
N PHE A 305 -1.84 2.45 -5.70
CA PHE A 305 -1.18 3.57 -5.03
C PHE A 305 -1.51 4.92 -5.70
N ILE A 306 -1.36 4.99 -7.03
CA ILE A 306 -1.63 6.21 -7.81
C ILE A 306 -3.13 6.49 -7.87
N GLU A 307 -3.93 5.45 -8.07
CA GLU A 307 -5.40 5.55 -8.12
C GLU A 307 -6.01 5.84 -6.75
N GLY A 308 -5.30 5.52 -5.68
CA GLY A 308 -5.62 5.94 -4.32
C GLY A 308 -5.23 7.39 -4.01
N GLY A 309 -4.64 8.13 -4.96
CA GLY A 309 -4.17 9.50 -4.74
C GLY A 309 -3.08 9.56 -3.67
N SER A 310 -2.12 8.64 -3.71
CA SER A 310 -1.09 8.48 -2.68
C SER A 310 0.26 9.07 -3.07
N VAL A 311 1.03 9.50 -2.07
CA VAL A 311 2.45 9.89 -2.19
C VAL A 311 3.25 9.30 -1.03
N ALA A 312 4.56 9.09 -1.22
CA ALA A 312 5.45 8.62 -0.17
C ALA A 312 6.55 9.64 0.12
N ILE A 313 6.90 9.82 1.39
CA ILE A 313 7.93 10.75 1.84
C ILE A 313 8.95 9.97 2.66
N CYS A 314 10.20 10.00 2.23
CA CYS A 314 11.32 9.33 2.89
C CYS A 314 11.67 10.04 4.21
N TRP A 315 12.42 9.36 5.08
CA TRP A 315 12.82 9.93 6.38
C TRP A 315 13.61 11.25 6.26
N ASP A 316 14.33 11.47 5.15
CA ASP A 316 15.09 12.69 4.89
C ASP A 316 14.28 13.81 4.20
N GLY A 317 12.97 13.59 3.99
CA GLY A 317 12.08 14.57 3.37
C GLY A 317 11.99 14.48 1.84
N ARG A 318 12.75 13.59 1.18
CA ARG A 318 12.60 13.35 -0.26
C ARG A 318 11.22 12.75 -0.57
N VAL A 319 10.53 13.33 -1.54
CA VAL A 319 9.17 12.95 -1.93
C VAL A 319 9.22 12.02 -3.13
N SER A 320 8.74 10.79 -2.96
CA SER A 320 8.62 9.78 -4.01
C SER A 320 7.16 9.67 -4.49
N PRO A 321 6.92 9.56 -5.80
CA PRO A 321 5.56 9.38 -6.31
C PRO A 321 5.00 7.97 -6.06
N CYS A 322 5.82 7.00 -5.64
CA CYS A 322 5.36 5.70 -5.16
C CYS A 322 6.36 4.99 -4.22
N LEU A 323 5.89 4.00 -3.44
CA LEU A 323 6.73 3.28 -2.47
C LEU A 323 7.98 2.60 -3.09
N PRO A 324 7.89 1.85 -4.21
CA PRO A 324 9.07 1.18 -4.78
C PRO A 324 10.13 2.14 -5.31
N LEU A 325 9.79 3.41 -5.55
CA LEU A 325 10.74 4.42 -6.04
C LEU A 325 11.34 5.28 -4.93
N MET A 326 11.00 5.02 -3.65
CA MET A 326 11.62 5.73 -2.53
C MET A 326 13.12 5.49 -2.46
N HIS A 327 13.52 4.24 -2.68
CA HIS A 327 14.88 3.76 -2.43
C HIS A 327 15.43 2.97 -3.61
N THR A 328 16.74 3.11 -3.86
CA THR A 328 17.40 2.33 -4.93
C THR A 328 17.63 0.92 -4.44
N HIS A 329 17.19 -0.07 -5.23
CA HIS A 329 17.30 -1.48 -4.84
C HIS A 329 17.37 -2.40 -6.04
N THR A 330 17.85 -3.62 -5.79
CA THR A 330 17.78 -4.72 -6.75
C THR A 330 16.59 -5.62 -6.42
N SER A 331 15.84 -6.01 -7.44
CA SER A 331 14.82 -7.06 -7.39
C SER A 331 14.95 -7.99 -8.59
N PHE A 332 14.03 -8.93 -8.72
CA PHE A 332 13.92 -9.81 -9.88
C PHE A 332 12.54 -9.67 -10.52
N LEU A 333 12.53 -9.73 -11.85
CA LEU A 333 11.32 -9.91 -12.65
C LEU A 333 11.44 -11.25 -13.34
N ARG A 334 10.74 -12.26 -12.80
CA ARG A 334 11.00 -13.68 -13.06
C ARG A 334 12.42 -14.06 -12.62
N ASP A 335 13.24 -14.56 -13.54
CA ASP A 335 14.64 -14.94 -13.37
C ASP A 335 15.61 -13.78 -13.66
N ARG A 336 15.12 -12.65 -14.20
CA ARG A 336 15.97 -11.52 -14.56
C ARG A 336 16.17 -10.55 -13.42
N LYS A 337 17.43 -10.26 -13.12
CA LYS A 337 17.83 -9.21 -12.18
C LYS A 337 17.43 -7.84 -12.72
N ARG A 338 16.80 -7.02 -11.88
CA ARG A 338 16.34 -5.68 -12.19
C ARG A 338 16.85 -4.68 -11.15
N LEU A 339 17.53 -3.63 -11.61
CA LEU A 339 17.89 -2.48 -10.79
C LEU A 339 16.80 -1.41 -10.88
N THR A 340 16.15 -1.12 -9.76
CA THR A 340 15.20 -0.02 -9.63
C THR A 340 15.92 1.14 -8.96
N LYS A 341 16.22 2.20 -9.72
CA LYS A 341 16.72 3.47 -9.19
C LYS A 341 15.59 4.26 -8.53
N CYS A 342 15.84 4.84 -7.37
CA CYS A 342 14.91 5.74 -6.71
C CYS A 342 14.57 6.94 -7.60
N PHE A 343 13.35 7.46 -7.48
CA PHE A 343 12.93 8.66 -8.20
C PHE A 343 12.16 9.58 -7.26
N HIS A 344 12.70 10.76 -7.03
CA HIS A 344 12.10 11.77 -6.17
C HIS A 344 11.63 12.95 -7.02
N VAL A 345 10.40 13.41 -6.77
CA VAL A 345 9.78 14.54 -7.49
C VAL A 345 10.03 15.89 -6.81
N GLY A 346 10.69 15.88 -5.65
CA GLY A 346 11.04 17.05 -4.85
C GLY A 346 11.46 16.66 -3.44
N SER A 347 11.70 17.66 -2.59
CA SER A 347 12.06 17.48 -1.18
C SER A 347 11.28 18.46 -0.31
N ILE A 348 10.74 17.98 0.79
CA ILE A 348 10.03 18.81 1.78
C ILE A 348 10.97 19.82 2.43
N ALA A 349 12.28 19.55 2.48
CA ALA A 349 13.26 20.50 2.98
C ALA A 349 13.26 21.81 2.16
N ASP A 350 13.01 21.70 0.86
CA ASP A 350 13.18 22.80 -0.09
C ASP A 350 11.83 23.43 -0.48
N GLN A 351 10.80 22.60 -0.68
CA GLN A 351 9.52 23.02 -1.28
C GLN A 351 8.32 22.61 -0.42
N GLY A 352 7.18 23.28 -0.62
CA GLY A 352 5.92 22.91 0.02
C GLY A 352 5.31 21.64 -0.59
N LEU A 353 4.64 20.81 0.21
CA LEU A 353 4.07 19.54 -0.27
C LEU A 353 3.10 19.73 -1.45
N LYS A 354 2.26 20.77 -1.43
CA LYS A 354 1.33 21.08 -2.53
C LYS A 354 2.02 21.50 -3.82
N GLU A 355 3.14 22.20 -3.73
CA GLU A 355 3.96 22.56 -4.89
C GLU A 355 4.55 21.30 -5.51
N ILE A 356 5.19 20.44 -4.70
CA ILE A 356 5.78 19.18 -5.16
C ILE A 356 4.69 18.26 -5.76
N TRP A 357 3.54 18.16 -5.10
CA TRP A 357 2.42 17.35 -5.55
C TRP A 357 1.91 17.81 -6.93
N ASN A 358 1.79 19.12 -7.15
CA ASN A 358 1.26 19.68 -8.40
C ASN A 358 2.34 20.06 -9.42
N SER A 359 3.60 19.70 -9.18
CA SER A 359 4.68 19.91 -10.15
C SER A 359 4.36 19.20 -11.47
N ALA A 360 4.80 19.81 -12.59
CA ALA A 360 4.55 19.27 -13.93
C ALA A 360 5.07 17.82 -14.08
N VAL A 361 6.24 17.53 -13.50
CA VAL A 361 6.85 16.19 -13.51
C VAL A 361 5.97 15.18 -12.77
N ASN A 362 5.47 15.51 -11.59
CA ASN A 362 4.65 14.60 -10.79
C ASN A 362 3.26 14.39 -11.39
N ILE A 363 2.63 15.44 -11.92
CA ILE A 363 1.35 15.33 -12.65
C ILE A 363 1.53 14.46 -13.91
N ALA A 364 2.59 14.67 -14.69
CA ALA A 364 2.87 13.86 -15.87
C ALA A 364 3.07 12.39 -15.52
N PHE A 365 3.82 12.10 -14.44
CA PHE A 365 3.98 10.75 -13.93
C PHE A 365 2.63 10.09 -13.61
N ARG A 366 1.79 10.74 -12.79
CA ARG A 366 0.47 10.18 -12.41
C ARG A 366 -0.45 9.96 -13.62
N ARG A 367 -0.51 10.92 -14.55
CA ARG A 367 -1.30 10.80 -15.79
C ARG A 367 -0.86 9.59 -16.63
N ARG A 368 0.45 9.39 -16.80
CA ARG A 368 0.98 8.24 -17.54
C ARG A 368 0.56 6.91 -16.92
N ILE A 369 0.60 6.80 -15.59
CA ILE A 369 0.21 5.57 -14.89
C ILE A 369 -1.31 5.35 -14.92
N GLN A 370 -2.12 6.38 -14.73
CA GLN A 370 -3.58 6.28 -14.82
C GLN A 370 -4.05 5.89 -16.24
N ALA A 371 -3.38 6.42 -17.26
CA ALA A 371 -3.60 6.03 -18.66
C ALA A 371 -2.95 4.68 -19.03
N PHE A 372 -2.17 4.09 -18.11
CA PHE A 372 -1.42 2.85 -18.30
C PHE A 372 -0.53 2.83 -19.55
N ILE A 373 0.06 3.97 -19.88
CA ILE A 373 0.93 4.14 -21.05
C ILE A 373 2.35 3.73 -20.67
N PHE A 374 2.57 2.43 -20.48
CA PHE A 374 3.90 1.83 -20.28
C PHE A 374 3.89 0.36 -20.70
N ALA A 375 5.07 -0.18 -21.00
CA ALA A 375 5.19 -1.55 -21.47
C ALA A 375 4.70 -2.57 -20.41
N SER A 376 4.07 -3.67 -20.82
CA SER A 376 3.78 -4.80 -19.91
C SER A 376 4.94 -5.80 -19.93
N CYS A 377 6.10 -5.43 -19.38
CA CYS A 377 7.27 -6.31 -19.29
C CYS A 377 6.98 -7.56 -18.44
N THR A 378 5.96 -7.53 -17.59
CA THR A 378 5.45 -8.73 -16.89
C THR A 378 4.87 -9.75 -17.86
N SER A 379 4.26 -9.35 -18.97
CA SER A 379 3.64 -10.26 -19.94
C SER A 379 4.60 -10.72 -21.05
N CYS A 380 5.64 -9.94 -21.34
CA CYS A 380 6.69 -10.29 -22.30
C CYS A 380 7.78 -11.13 -21.60
N LYS A 381 8.50 -12.02 -22.30
CA LYS A 381 9.65 -12.81 -21.75
C LYS A 381 10.87 -11.96 -21.32
N GLY A 382 10.70 -10.65 -21.20
CA GLY A 382 11.71 -9.69 -20.83
C GLY A 382 12.69 -9.38 -21.96
N CYS A 383 13.30 -8.21 -21.89
CA CYS A 383 14.46 -7.80 -22.68
C CYS A 383 15.37 -6.96 -21.78
N GLU A 384 16.51 -6.51 -22.29
CA GLU A 384 17.47 -5.68 -21.53
C GLU A 384 16.84 -4.41 -20.96
N LEU A 385 15.82 -3.85 -21.63
CA LEU A 385 15.07 -2.67 -21.14
C LEU A 385 14.31 -2.96 -19.82
N ALA A 386 13.99 -4.22 -19.54
CA ALA A 386 13.32 -4.63 -18.31
C ALA A 386 14.29 -4.82 -17.14
N GLU A 387 15.60 -4.73 -17.34
CA GLU A 387 16.61 -4.88 -16.28
C GLU A 387 16.83 -3.58 -15.50
N LYS A 388 16.35 -2.44 -16.01
CA LYS A 388 16.40 -1.15 -15.32
C LYS A 388 15.06 -0.42 -15.41
N ASN A 389 14.84 0.57 -14.55
CA ASN A 389 13.69 1.47 -14.65
C ASN A 389 13.99 2.76 -15.43
N GLU A 390 14.94 2.73 -16.37
CA GLU A 390 15.41 3.90 -17.12
C GLU A 390 14.57 4.21 -18.37
N THR A 391 14.12 3.17 -19.08
CA THR A 391 13.28 3.31 -20.26
C THR A 391 12.39 2.07 -20.47
N ASP A 392 11.43 2.14 -21.39
CA ASP A 392 10.71 0.97 -21.91
C ASP A 392 10.61 0.97 -23.45
N CYS A 393 10.02 -0.07 -24.02
CA CYS A 393 9.86 -0.21 -25.47
C CYS A 393 8.78 0.70 -26.08
N LEU A 394 8.03 1.45 -25.26
CA LEU A 394 7.12 2.50 -25.73
C LEU A 394 7.80 3.88 -25.77
N GLY A 395 9.10 3.94 -25.45
CA GLY A 395 9.87 5.19 -25.41
C GLY A 395 9.64 6.02 -24.15
N ASN A 396 9.04 5.44 -23.10
CA ASN A 396 8.89 6.17 -21.84
C ASN A 396 10.22 6.30 -21.12
N GLY A 397 10.61 7.53 -20.78
CA GLY A 397 11.81 7.79 -19.98
C GLY A 397 11.64 7.54 -18.48
N PHE A 398 12.76 7.71 -17.78
CA PHE A 398 12.92 7.51 -16.34
C PHE A 398 11.91 8.34 -15.51
N PRO A 399 11.24 7.74 -14.51
CA PRO A 399 11.23 6.31 -14.20
C PRO A 399 10.27 5.54 -15.11
N ALA A 400 10.71 4.42 -15.68
CA ALA A 400 9.90 3.53 -16.48
C ALA A 400 9.19 2.48 -15.61
N CYS A 401 7.88 2.29 -15.83
CA CYS A 401 7.03 1.38 -15.05
C CYS A 401 6.84 0.01 -15.70
N GLY A 402 7.62 -0.30 -16.75
CA GLY A 402 7.47 -1.47 -17.62
C GLY A 402 7.36 -2.83 -16.89
N GLY A 403 8.00 -3.00 -15.73
CA GLY A 403 7.98 -4.25 -14.95
C GLY A 403 7.21 -4.15 -13.62
N CYS A 404 6.32 -3.17 -13.45
CA CYS A 404 5.72 -2.89 -12.14
C CYS A 404 4.68 -3.94 -11.74
N LEU A 405 5.06 -4.85 -10.83
CA LEU A 405 4.17 -5.91 -10.31
C LEU A 405 2.98 -5.37 -9.49
N TRP A 406 3.09 -4.16 -8.93
CA TRP A 406 1.98 -3.49 -8.25
C TRP A 406 0.89 -3.03 -9.22
N ALA A 407 1.28 -2.39 -10.32
CA ALA A 407 0.33 -1.88 -11.32
C ALA A 407 -0.35 -3.02 -12.11
N GLN A 408 0.23 -4.21 -12.06
CA GLN A 408 -0.32 -5.44 -12.63
C GLN A 408 -1.19 -6.23 -11.62
N GLY A 409 -1.15 -5.84 -10.34
CA GLY A 409 -1.97 -6.42 -9.27
C GLY A 409 -1.40 -7.68 -8.61
N TYR A 410 -0.15 -8.04 -8.91
CA TYR A 410 0.57 -9.15 -8.26
C TYR A 410 1.08 -8.76 -6.87
N ILE A 411 1.45 -7.50 -6.64
CA ILE A 411 1.89 -7.00 -5.34
C ILE A 411 0.94 -5.91 -4.86
N ARG A 412 0.72 -5.81 -3.55
CA ARG A 412 -0.12 -4.78 -2.92
C ARG A 412 0.71 -3.87 -2.04
N CYS A 413 0.28 -2.62 -1.96
CA CYS A 413 0.77 -1.68 -0.95
C CYS A 413 -0.22 -1.70 0.22
N PRO A 414 0.25 -1.68 1.48
CA PRO A 414 -0.61 -1.46 2.64
C PRO A 414 -1.25 -0.08 2.67
#